data_AF-U4U3P8-F1
#
_entry.id   AF-U4U3P8-F1
#
_cell.length_a   1.000
_cell.length_b   1.000
_cell.length_c   1.000
_cell.angle_alpha   90.00
_cell.angle_beta   90.00
_cell.angle_gamma   90.00
#
_symmetry.space_group_name_H-M   'P 1'
#
loop_
_entity.id
_entity.type
_entity.pdbx_description
1 polymer ?
#
loop_
_entity_poly.entity_id
_entity_poly.type
_entity_poly.pdbx_seq_one_letter_code
_entity_poly.pdbx_strand_id
1 'polypeptide(L)'
;MNPPQQYKTDQQLHVLPQVAAPSLHARSPSIPAALPMSPDEICESAANLLFLDLKWAETIPHFASLSRNDQLLMLESNWKDLFIFGVIQYLPVMDLTVLIERSDAFKSEKAAEFVKHVQEYQELVLRAKELSLDPNEFFYLRLVAFFRAGHTSRDITKKLEDEQFVQAFASSAQTSLIKYVVITRPDDQLRISKIFQLLSKIQLIPPDVMTALFFQAYVGKIPIADIIKN
;
A
#
# COMPACT_ATOMS: atom_id res chain seq x y z
N MET A 1 35.10 -46.03 -20.18
CA MET A 1 35.71 -44.73 -19.84
C MET A 1 34.66 -43.66 -20.11
N ASN A 2 34.08 -43.09 -19.06
CA ASN A 2 33.13 -41.98 -19.16
C ASN A 2 33.87 -40.71 -18.70
N PRO A 3 33.76 -39.56 -19.39
CA PRO A 3 34.40 -38.34 -18.92
C PRO A 3 33.67 -37.79 -17.68
N PRO A 4 34.37 -37.03 -16.81
CA PRO A 4 33.85 -36.62 -15.51
C PRO A 4 32.80 -35.51 -15.62
N GLN A 5 31.74 -35.66 -14.81
CA GLN A 5 30.74 -34.65 -14.52
C GLN A 5 31.37 -33.49 -13.76
N GLN A 6 31.60 -32.35 -14.41
CA GLN A 6 31.89 -31.10 -13.74
C GLN A 6 31.59 -29.98 -14.72
N TYR A 7 30.37 -29.45 -14.69
CA TYR A 7 29.94 -28.09 -15.06
C TYR A 7 28.40 -28.08 -14.98
N LYS A 8 27.89 -28.22 -13.76
CA LYS A 8 26.45 -28.04 -13.50
C LYS A 8 26.26 -27.36 -12.14
N THR A 9 26.92 -26.22 -11.98
CA THR A 9 26.84 -25.43 -10.74
C THR A 9 26.74 -23.93 -11.05
N ASP A 10 25.93 -23.53 -12.04
CA ASP A 10 25.69 -22.10 -12.32
C ASP A 10 24.31 -21.80 -12.96
N GLN A 11 23.27 -22.62 -12.71
CA GLN A 11 21.94 -22.41 -13.32
C GLN A 11 20.74 -22.50 -12.38
N GLN A 12 20.93 -22.40 -11.07
CA GLN A 12 19.85 -22.06 -10.14
C GLN A 12 20.03 -20.65 -9.58
N LEU A 13 20.19 -19.66 -10.47
CA LEU A 13 19.63 -18.35 -10.16
C LEU A 13 18.12 -18.56 -10.12
N HIS A 14 17.55 -18.48 -8.92
CA HIS A 14 16.11 -18.42 -8.69
C HIS A 14 15.55 -17.39 -9.69
N VAL A 15 14.89 -17.84 -10.76
CA VAL A 15 14.31 -16.93 -11.76
C VAL A 15 13.18 -16.22 -11.04
N LEU A 16 13.47 -15.04 -10.52
CA LEU A 16 12.48 -14.24 -9.81
C LEU A 16 11.32 -13.98 -10.77
N PRO A 17 10.06 -14.14 -10.31
CA PRO A 17 8.92 -13.92 -11.17
C PRO A 17 8.96 -12.49 -11.72
N GLN A 18 8.83 -12.36 -13.05
CA GLN A 18 8.67 -11.06 -13.68
C GLN A 18 7.28 -10.52 -13.34
N VAL A 19 7.24 -9.34 -12.74
CA VAL A 19 5.98 -8.64 -12.44
C VAL A 19 5.55 -7.85 -13.68
N ALA A 20 4.50 -8.31 -14.36
CA ALA A 20 3.86 -7.56 -15.42
C ALA A 20 2.54 -6.97 -14.91
N ALA A 21 2.32 -5.67 -15.16
CA ALA A 21 1.01 -5.09 -14.94
C ALA A 21 -0.01 -5.75 -15.88
N PRO A 22 -1.21 -6.11 -15.40
CA PRO A 22 -2.27 -6.56 -16.29
C PRO A 22 -2.57 -5.46 -17.31
N SER A 23 -3.03 -5.83 -18.52
CA SER A 23 -3.47 -4.86 -19.52
C SER A 23 -4.76 -4.18 -19.04
N LEU A 24 -4.60 -3.11 -18.25
CA LEU A 24 -5.69 -2.30 -17.73
C LEU A 24 -6.12 -1.31 -18.80
N HIS A 25 -7.15 -1.65 -19.58
CA HIS A 25 -7.88 -0.67 -20.37
C HIS A 25 -8.74 0.17 -19.41
N ALA A 26 -8.13 1.17 -18.78
CA ALA A 26 -8.83 2.07 -17.87
C ALA A 26 -9.74 3.00 -18.68
N ARG A 27 -11.01 2.63 -18.82
CA ARG A 27 -12.06 3.61 -19.07
C ARG A 27 -12.36 4.27 -17.73
N SER A 28 -11.70 5.40 -17.47
CA SER A 28 -12.01 6.26 -16.33
C SER A 28 -13.49 6.66 -16.42
N PRO A 29 -14.35 6.33 -15.45
CA PRO A 29 -15.65 6.95 -15.39
C PRO A 29 -15.43 8.44 -15.13
N SER A 30 -15.98 9.29 -15.98
CA SER A 30 -16.02 10.73 -15.75
C SER A 30 -16.90 10.98 -14.53
N ILE A 31 -16.28 11.16 -13.36
CA ILE A 31 -16.99 11.52 -12.14
C ILE A 31 -17.39 13.00 -12.30
N PRO A 32 -18.69 13.36 -12.30
CA PRO A 32 -19.11 14.76 -12.22
C PRO A 32 -18.46 15.39 -10.99
N ALA A 33 -18.14 16.69 -11.02
CA ALA A 33 -17.57 17.40 -9.87
C ALA A 33 -18.31 16.99 -8.57
N ALA A 34 -17.64 16.21 -7.74
CA ALA A 34 -18.29 15.52 -6.64
C ALA A 34 -18.83 16.56 -5.65
N LEU A 35 -20.11 16.40 -5.28
CA LEU A 35 -20.65 17.10 -4.12
C LEU A 35 -19.77 16.79 -2.90
N PRO A 36 -19.67 17.70 -1.92
CA PRO A 36 -18.94 17.43 -0.69
C PRO A 36 -19.49 16.15 -0.06
N MET A 37 -18.65 15.13 0.09
CA MET A 37 -19.04 13.89 0.76
C MET A 37 -19.29 14.19 2.24
N SER A 38 -20.37 13.65 2.78
CA SER A 38 -20.61 13.67 4.22
C SER A 38 -19.55 12.83 4.94
N PRO A 39 -19.29 13.10 6.24
CA PRO A 39 -18.31 12.31 7.00
C PRO A 39 -18.63 10.81 7.02
N ASP A 40 -19.91 10.45 7.02
CA ASP A 40 -20.35 9.05 7.07
C ASP A 40 -20.11 8.36 5.71
N GLU A 41 -20.33 9.05 4.59
CA GLU A 41 -19.98 8.56 3.24
C GLU A 41 -18.46 8.41 3.05
N ILE A 42 -17.65 9.29 3.65
CA ILE A 42 -16.18 9.18 3.64
C ILE A 42 -15.76 7.89 4.37
N CYS A 43 -16.28 7.69 5.57
CA CYS A 43 -16.01 6.52 6.39
C CYS A 43 -16.46 5.22 5.68
N GLU A 44 -17.64 5.20 5.07
CA GLU A 44 -18.15 4.04 4.34
C GLU A 44 -17.31 3.74 3.10
N SER A 45 -16.96 4.76 2.33
CA SER A 45 -16.08 4.62 1.16
C SER A 45 -14.71 4.10 1.56
N ALA A 46 -14.16 4.57 2.67
CA ALA A 46 -12.89 4.08 3.21
C ALA A 46 -12.97 2.61 3.64
N ALA A 47 -14.05 2.18 4.30
CA ALA A 47 -14.28 0.79 4.69
C ALA A 47 -14.39 -0.14 3.48
N ASN A 48 -15.19 0.23 2.49
CA ASN A 48 -15.33 -0.53 1.24
C ASN A 48 -14.00 -0.62 0.48
N LEU A 49 -13.25 0.47 0.44
CA LEU A 49 -11.95 0.51 -0.20
C LEU A 49 -10.93 -0.40 0.51
N LEU A 50 -10.87 -0.37 1.84
CA LEU A 50 -10.01 -1.26 2.61
C LEU A 50 -10.33 -2.73 2.29
N PHE A 51 -11.61 -3.09 2.26
CA PHE A 51 -12.02 -4.44 1.87
C PHE A 51 -11.58 -4.81 0.45
N LEU A 52 -11.72 -3.87 -0.50
CA LEU A 52 -11.27 -4.07 -1.87
C LEU A 52 -9.75 -4.24 -1.97
N ASP A 53 -8.97 -3.46 -1.23
CA ASP A 53 -7.50 -3.55 -1.20
C ASP A 53 -7.04 -4.89 -0.60
N LEU A 54 -7.72 -5.39 0.45
CA LEU A 54 -7.44 -6.71 1.02
C LEU A 54 -7.80 -7.83 0.03
N LYS A 55 -8.94 -7.73 -0.67
CA LYS A 55 -9.34 -8.69 -1.71
C LYS A 55 -8.39 -8.66 -2.90
N TRP A 56 -7.90 -7.48 -3.28
CA TRP A 56 -6.87 -7.34 -4.30
C TRP A 56 -5.60 -8.10 -3.92
N ALA A 57 -5.14 -7.98 -2.67
CA ALA A 57 -3.96 -8.71 -2.20
C ALA A 57 -4.12 -10.24 -2.35
N GLU A 58 -5.29 -10.79 -2.01
CA GLU A 58 -5.62 -12.21 -2.19
C GLU A 58 -5.58 -12.66 -3.66
N THR A 59 -5.77 -11.75 -4.62
CA THR A 59 -5.70 -12.09 -6.06
C THR A 59 -4.29 -12.29 -6.58
N ILE A 60 -3.25 -11.91 -5.81
CA ILE A 60 -1.85 -11.98 -6.24
C ILE A 60 -1.36 -13.43 -6.06
N PRO A 61 -1.01 -14.15 -7.14
CA PRO A 61 -0.65 -15.58 -7.02
C PRO A 61 0.55 -15.83 -6.09
N HIS A 62 1.52 -14.93 -6.10
CA HIS A 62 2.71 -14.99 -5.25
C HIS A 62 2.42 -14.74 -3.76
N PHE A 63 1.38 -13.97 -3.45
CA PHE A 63 0.92 -13.83 -2.08
C PHE A 63 0.16 -15.09 -1.65
N ALA A 64 -0.71 -15.60 -2.52
CA ALA A 64 -1.48 -16.81 -2.26
C ALA A 64 -0.61 -18.07 -2.06
N SER A 65 0.63 -18.09 -2.57
CA SER A 65 1.58 -19.18 -2.36
C SER A 65 2.32 -19.15 -1.00
N LEU A 66 2.26 -18.04 -0.27
CA LEU A 66 2.87 -17.93 1.06
C LEU A 66 2.06 -18.70 2.10
N SER A 67 2.70 -19.03 3.23
CA SER A 67 2.00 -19.66 4.36
C SER A 67 0.88 -18.74 4.87
N ARG A 68 -0.18 -19.32 5.46
CA ARG A 68 -1.29 -18.52 6.00
C ARG A 68 -0.81 -17.54 7.07
N ASN A 69 0.21 -17.93 7.83
CA ASN A 69 0.84 -17.07 8.83
C ASN A 69 1.51 -15.85 8.18
N ASP A 70 2.33 -16.05 7.15
CA ASP A 70 2.96 -14.96 6.40
C ASP A 70 1.91 -14.05 5.72
N GLN A 71 0.86 -14.64 5.15
CA GLN A 71 -0.23 -13.87 4.54
C GLN A 71 -0.88 -12.91 5.55
N LEU A 72 -1.22 -13.41 6.73
CA LEU A 72 -1.82 -12.60 7.80
C LEU A 72 -0.85 -11.54 8.32
N LEU A 73 0.42 -11.90 8.53
CA LEU A 73 1.45 -10.98 9.02
C LEU A 73 1.69 -9.83 8.03
N MET A 74 1.71 -10.13 6.72
CA MET A 74 1.87 -9.12 5.68
C MET A 74 0.66 -8.17 5.60
N LEU A 75 -0.57 -8.69 5.66
CA LEU A 75 -1.77 -7.85 5.67
C LEU A 75 -1.82 -6.99 6.94
N GLU A 76 -1.55 -7.55 8.11
CA GLU A 76 -1.46 -6.82 9.39
C GLU A 76 -0.43 -5.69 9.32
N SER A 77 0.72 -5.95 8.71
CA SER A 77 1.86 -5.02 8.68
C SER A 77 1.72 -3.93 7.61
N ASN A 78 0.97 -4.17 6.53
CA ASN A 78 1.00 -3.32 5.34
C ASN A 78 -0.40 -2.86 4.86
N TRP A 79 -1.51 -3.22 5.52
CA TRP A 79 -2.86 -2.80 5.11
C TRP A 79 -2.99 -1.29 4.96
N LYS A 80 -2.34 -0.52 5.83
CA LYS A 80 -2.40 0.94 5.85
C LYS A 80 -1.80 1.55 4.59
N ASP A 81 -0.67 1.01 4.14
CA ASP A 81 0.00 1.52 2.94
C ASP A 81 -0.85 1.23 1.70
N LEU A 82 -1.42 0.02 1.62
CA LEU A 82 -2.39 -0.35 0.59
C LEU A 82 -3.61 0.58 0.59
N PHE A 83 -4.22 0.78 1.76
CA PHE A 83 -5.36 1.66 1.93
C PHE A 83 -5.06 3.09 1.46
N ILE A 84 -3.90 3.65 1.84
CA ILE A 84 -3.50 5.00 1.41
C ILE A 84 -3.36 5.06 -0.12
N PHE A 85 -2.77 4.05 -0.77
CA PHE A 85 -2.75 3.99 -2.24
C PHE A 85 -4.15 3.87 -2.84
N GLY A 86 -5.05 3.09 -2.21
CA GLY A 86 -6.47 3.05 -2.52
C GLY A 86 -7.11 4.45 -2.52
N VAL A 87 -6.90 5.21 -1.44
CA VAL A 87 -7.48 6.56 -1.29
C VAL A 87 -6.93 7.49 -2.36
N ILE A 88 -5.61 7.49 -2.56
CA ILE A 88 -4.95 8.32 -3.59
C ILE A 88 -5.45 7.96 -4.99
N GLN A 89 -5.77 6.69 -5.28
CA GLN A 89 -6.23 6.32 -6.61
C GLN A 89 -7.71 6.61 -6.84
N TYR A 90 -8.57 6.25 -5.88
CA TYR A 90 -10.01 6.12 -6.13
C TYR A 90 -10.88 7.19 -5.46
N LEU A 91 -10.43 7.81 -4.38
CA LEU A 91 -11.22 8.83 -3.69
C LEU A 91 -10.80 10.25 -4.12
N PRO A 92 -11.72 11.22 -4.12
CA PRO A 92 -11.36 12.62 -4.34
C PRO A 92 -10.55 13.17 -3.16
N VAL A 93 -9.98 14.37 -3.31
CA VAL A 93 -9.41 15.09 -2.16
C VAL A 93 -10.56 15.47 -1.22
N MET A 94 -10.46 15.10 0.04
CA MET A 94 -11.51 15.28 1.05
C MET A 94 -11.11 16.31 2.09
N ASP A 95 -12.08 17.08 2.57
CA ASP A 95 -11.95 17.84 3.81
C ASP A 95 -12.20 16.89 4.99
N LEU A 96 -11.17 16.70 5.83
CA LEU A 96 -11.19 15.79 6.96
C LEU A 96 -11.47 16.50 8.29
N THR A 97 -11.73 17.81 8.28
CA THR A 97 -11.91 18.63 9.49
C THR A 97 -12.96 18.03 10.43
N VAL A 98 -14.13 17.69 9.91
CA VAL A 98 -15.21 17.10 10.72
C VAL A 98 -14.84 15.70 11.24
N LEU A 99 -14.08 14.90 10.49
CA LEU A 99 -13.63 13.59 10.95
C LEU A 99 -12.58 13.71 12.06
N ILE A 100 -11.68 14.68 11.97
CA ILE A 100 -10.72 15.01 13.03
C ILE A 100 -11.49 15.34 14.32
N GLU A 101 -12.46 16.25 14.26
CA GLU A 101 -13.25 16.68 15.43
C GLU A 101 -14.07 15.53 16.06
N ARG A 102 -14.55 14.59 15.24
CA ARG A 102 -15.30 13.42 15.70
C ARG A 102 -14.41 12.37 16.38
N SER A 103 -13.15 12.25 15.98
CA SER A 103 -12.22 11.22 16.47
C SER A 103 -11.96 11.35 17.97
N ASP A 104 -11.90 10.23 18.69
CA ASP A 104 -11.52 10.25 20.11
C ASP A 104 -10.04 10.63 20.31
N ALA A 105 -9.20 10.41 19.29
CA ALA A 105 -7.80 10.82 19.32
C ALA A 105 -7.66 12.35 19.46
N PHE A 106 -8.58 13.10 18.85
CA PHE A 106 -8.63 14.57 18.96
C PHE A 106 -9.09 15.07 20.33
N LYS A 107 -9.78 14.23 21.10
CA LYS A 107 -10.24 14.53 22.47
C LYS A 107 -9.26 14.06 23.54
N SER A 108 -8.12 13.50 23.12
CA SER A 108 -7.10 12.93 24.01
C SER A 108 -5.93 13.87 24.24
N GLU A 109 -5.06 13.54 25.19
CA GLU A 109 -3.79 14.26 25.43
C GLU A 109 -2.85 14.25 24.20
N LYS A 110 -3.06 13.33 23.25
CA LYS A 110 -2.28 13.20 22.01
C LYS A 110 -2.90 13.92 20.80
N ALA A 111 -3.90 14.77 21.02
CA ALA A 111 -4.63 15.44 19.94
C ALA A 111 -3.70 16.20 18.96
N ALA A 112 -2.70 16.92 19.48
CA ALA A 112 -1.77 17.68 18.65
C ALA A 112 -0.92 16.79 17.72
N GLU A 113 -0.46 15.64 18.22
CA GLU A 113 0.28 14.64 17.44
C GLU A 113 -0.60 13.99 16.38
N PHE A 114 -1.84 13.64 16.75
CA PHE A 114 -2.83 13.11 15.81
C PHE A 114 -3.11 14.09 14.67
N VAL A 115 -3.43 15.35 14.98
CA VAL A 115 -3.71 16.40 13.99
C VAL A 115 -2.52 16.61 13.05
N LYS A 116 -1.30 16.64 13.60
CA LYS A 116 -0.07 16.74 12.80
C LYS A 116 0.03 15.60 11.78
N HIS A 117 -0.18 14.37 12.19
CA HIS A 117 -0.13 13.23 11.27
C HIS A 117 -1.26 13.25 10.23
N VAL A 118 -2.45 13.74 10.57
CA VAL A 118 -3.54 13.91 9.60
C VAL A 118 -3.19 14.99 8.57
N GLN A 119 -2.56 16.09 8.98
CA GLN A 119 -2.07 17.13 8.06
C GLN A 119 -0.97 16.60 7.13
N GLU A 120 0.00 15.85 7.66
CA GLU A 120 1.04 15.19 6.87
C GLU A 120 0.43 14.23 5.83
N TYR A 121 -0.60 13.48 6.22
CA TYR A 121 -1.36 12.62 5.34
C TYR A 121 -2.12 13.40 4.25
N GLN A 122 -2.82 14.50 4.59
CA GLN A 122 -3.54 15.30 3.60
C GLN A 122 -2.58 15.94 2.57
N GLU A 123 -1.44 16.48 3.02
CA GLU A 123 -0.40 16.99 2.13
C GLU A 123 0.15 15.90 1.20
N LEU A 124 0.34 14.69 1.74
CA LEU A 124 0.81 13.55 0.98
C LEU A 124 -0.18 13.20 -0.13
N VAL A 125 -1.47 13.09 0.19
CA VAL A 125 -2.52 12.80 -0.80
C VAL A 125 -2.55 13.87 -1.89
N LEU A 126 -2.46 15.16 -1.53
CA LEU A 126 -2.44 16.24 -2.50
C LEU A 126 -1.26 16.13 -3.47
N ARG A 127 -0.03 15.97 -2.94
CA ARG A 127 1.18 15.79 -3.77
C ARG A 127 1.11 14.55 -4.65
N ALA A 128 0.52 13.47 -4.16
CA ALA A 128 0.35 12.24 -4.92
C ALA A 128 -0.64 12.41 -6.08
N LYS A 129 -1.72 13.17 -5.88
CA LYS A 129 -2.68 13.53 -6.94
C LYS A 129 -2.02 14.39 -8.02
N GLU A 130 -1.20 15.37 -7.63
CA GLU A 130 -0.43 16.20 -8.57
C GLU A 130 0.54 15.38 -9.43
N LEU A 131 1.16 14.35 -8.85
CA LEU A 131 2.07 13.45 -9.56
C LEU A 131 1.38 12.67 -10.70
N SER A 132 0.04 12.62 -10.69
CA SER A 132 -0.78 12.02 -11.75
C SER A 132 -0.29 10.62 -12.12
N LEU A 133 -0.20 9.76 -11.11
CA LEU A 133 0.19 8.36 -11.27
C LEU A 133 -0.81 7.64 -12.16
N ASP A 134 -0.31 6.87 -13.12
CA ASP A 134 -1.16 6.04 -13.97
C ASP A 134 -1.48 4.68 -13.29
N PRO A 135 -2.45 3.92 -13.83
CA PRO A 135 -2.85 2.65 -13.22
C PRO A 135 -1.71 1.61 -13.07
N ASN A 136 -0.73 1.61 -13.97
CA ASN A 136 0.39 0.67 -13.91
C ASN A 136 1.39 1.09 -12.82
N GLU A 137 1.64 2.39 -12.66
CA GLU A 137 2.47 2.90 -11.57
C GLU A 137 1.85 2.59 -10.21
N PHE A 138 0.53 2.77 -10.06
CA PHE A 138 -0.19 2.34 -8.85
C PHE A 138 -0.07 0.84 -8.62
N PHE A 139 -0.21 0.03 -9.66
CA PHE A 139 -0.08 -1.43 -9.56
C PHE A 139 1.29 -1.83 -9.00
N TYR A 140 2.37 -1.34 -9.60
CA TYR A 140 3.72 -1.66 -9.11
C TYR A 140 3.99 -1.10 -7.72
N LEU A 141 3.53 0.13 -7.43
CA LEU A 141 3.71 0.72 -6.10
C LEU A 141 3.00 -0.04 -5.00
N ARG A 142 1.77 -0.50 -5.24
CA ARG A 142 1.06 -1.36 -4.29
C ARG A 142 1.82 -2.65 -4.03
N LEU A 143 2.39 -3.27 -5.07
CA LEU A 143 3.21 -4.48 -4.90
C LEU A 143 4.47 -4.22 -4.08
N VAL A 144 5.21 -3.14 -4.37
CA VAL A 144 6.42 -2.75 -3.61
C VAL A 144 6.08 -2.48 -2.15
N ALA A 145 4.98 -1.77 -1.88
CA ALA A 145 4.55 -1.45 -0.53
C ALA A 145 4.07 -2.69 0.23
N PHE A 146 3.33 -3.59 -0.44
CA PHE A 146 2.75 -4.78 0.17
C PHE A 146 3.77 -5.89 0.46
N PHE A 147 4.68 -6.15 -0.48
CA PHE A 147 5.73 -7.16 -0.36
C PHE A 147 6.98 -6.66 0.37
N ARG A 148 6.83 -5.67 1.25
CA ARG A 148 7.93 -5.19 2.07
C ARG A 148 8.21 -6.19 3.20
N ALA A 149 9.39 -6.79 3.18
CA ALA A 149 9.93 -7.50 4.33
C ALA A 149 10.41 -6.46 5.36
N GLY A 150 9.67 -6.25 6.45
CA GLY A 150 10.14 -5.39 7.53
C GLY A 150 9.12 -4.91 8.56
N HIS A 151 9.47 -5.15 9.83
CA HIS A 151 9.23 -4.43 11.11
C HIS A 151 7.97 -3.59 11.42
N THR A 152 6.92 -3.53 10.59
CA THR A 152 5.67 -2.85 11.01
C THR A 152 4.74 -3.72 11.85
N SER A 153 5.05 -5.01 12.01
CA SER A 153 4.47 -5.78 13.10
C SER A 153 4.84 -5.10 14.42
N ARG A 154 3.82 -4.69 15.19
CA ARG A 154 3.96 -4.20 16.58
C ARG A 154 4.75 -5.19 17.46
N ASP A 155 4.85 -6.43 17.01
CA ASP A 155 5.60 -7.50 17.63
C ASP A 155 6.86 -7.83 16.81
N ILE A 156 8.01 -7.36 17.30
CA ILE A 156 9.35 -7.62 16.74
C ILE A 156 9.74 -9.11 16.75
N THR A 157 8.99 -9.95 17.47
CA THR A 157 9.23 -11.40 17.54
C THR A 157 8.60 -12.15 16.36
N LYS A 158 7.62 -11.54 15.69
CA LYS A 158 6.99 -12.12 14.49
C LYS A 158 7.83 -11.82 13.27
N LYS A 159 8.34 -12.87 12.65
CA LYS A 159 9.08 -12.82 11.39
C LYS A 159 8.36 -13.62 10.33
N LEU A 160 8.52 -13.20 9.08
CA LEU A 160 8.07 -13.96 7.93
C LEU A 160 8.87 -15.25 7.84
N GLU A 161 8.20 -16.34 7.52
CA GLU A 161 8.81 -17.64 7.25
C GLU A 161 9.62 -17.59 5.95
N ASP A 162 9.07 -16.96 4.90
CA ASP A 162 9.73 -16.78 3.61
C ASP A 162 10.08 -15.31 3.33
N GLU A 163 10.83 -14.70 4.25
CA GLU A 163 11.28 -13.31 4.15
C GLU A 163 12.11 -13.05 2.87
N GLN A 164 12.90 -14.04 2.44
CA GLN A 164 13.73 -13.92 1.24
C GLN A 164 12.90 -13.82 -0.03
N PHE A 165 11.86 -14.65 -0.16
CA PHE A 165 10.94 -14.55 -1.29
C PHE A 165 10.22 -13.20 -1.32
N VAL A 166 9.71 -12.75 -0.17
CA VAL A 166 8.99 -11.47 -0.06
C VAL A 166 9.90 -10.32 -0.49
N GLN A 167 11.12 -10.25 0.03
CA GLN A 167 12.10 -9.22 -0.33
C GLN A 167 12.49 -9.27 -1.81
N ALA A 168 12.67 -10.47 -2.36
CA ALA A 168 13.04 -10.63 -3.76
C ALA A 168 11.89 -10.25 -4.71
N PHE A 169 10.65 -10.53 -4.32
CA PHE A 169 9.47 -10.12 -5.06
C PHE A 169 9.30 -8.60 -5.06
N ALA A 170 9.44 -7.93 -3.91
CA ALA A 170 9.43 -6.47 -3.85
C ALA A 170 10.53 -5.85 -4.72
N SER A 171 11.73 -6.43 -4.73
CA SER A 171 12.84 -5.98 -5.58
C SER A 171 12.53 -6.12 -7.08
N SER A 172 11.87 -7.22 -7.47
CA SER A 172 11.38 -7.44 -8.84
C SER A 172 10.30 -6.41 -9.24
N ALA A 173 9.33 -6.15 -8.35
CA ALA A 173 8.30 -5.14 -8.55
C ALA A 173 8.89 -3.73 -8.69
N GLN A 174 9.86 -3.38 -7.84
CA GLN A 174 10.57 -2.09 -7.90
C GLN A 174 11.35 -1.93 -9.20
N THR A 175 12.05 -2.98 -9.63
CA THR A 175 12.77 -2.99 -10.92
C THR A 175 11.81 -2.79 -12.09
N SER A 176 10.64 -3.43 -12.02
CA SER A 176 9.59 -3.32 -13.05
C SER A 176 8.98 -1.92 -13.10
N LEU A 177 8.75 -1.29 -11.93
CA LEU A 177 8.34 0.11 -11.82
C LEU A 177 9.35 1.06 -12.47
N ILE A 178 10.63 0.92 -12.14
CA ILE A 178 11.69 1.77 -12.70
C ILE A 178 11.72 1.65 -14.23
N LYS A 179 11.71 0.42 -14.75
CA LYS A 179 11.68 0.17 -16.19
C LYS A 179 10.45 0.79 -16.85
N TYR A 180 9.27 0.60 -16.26
CA TYR A 180 8.02 1.15 -16.76
C TYR A 180 8.08 2.69 -16.85
N VAL A 181 8.53 3.36 -15.78
CA VAL A 181 8.64 4.82 -15.73
C VAL A 181 9.64 5.34 -16.77
N VAL A 182 10.80 4.71 -16.91
CA VAL A 182 11.82 5.10 -17.90
C VAL A 182 11.28 4.98 -19.32
N ILE A 183 10.48 3.95 -19.61
CA ILE A 183 9.91 3.72 -20.95
C ILE A 183 8.74 4.67 -21.24
N THR A 184 7.84 4.88 -20.27
CA THR A 184 6.57 5.59 -20.49
C THR A 184 6.64 7.08 -20.20
N ARG A 185 7.62 7.54 -19.42
CA ARG A 185 7.79 8.93 -18.98
C ARG A 185 9.24 9.40 -19.14
N PRO A 186 9.86 9.26 -20.32
CA PRO A 186 11.28 9.60 -20.52
C PRO A 186 11.60 11.08 -20.25
N ASP A 187 10.61 11.98 -20.40
CA ASP A 187 10.79 13.43 -20.22
C ASP A 187 10.75 13.89 -18.75
N ASP A 188 10.22 13.08 -17.82
CA ASP A 188 10.18 13.41 -16.38
C ASP A 188 11.27 12.63 -15.64
N GLN A 189 12.52 13.09 -15.80
CA GLN A 189 13.70 12.44 -15.20
C GLN A 189 13.65 12.33 -13.67
N LEU A 190 12.86 13.19 -13.00
CA LEU A 190 12.69 13.19 -11.55
C LEU A 190 11.50 12.36 -11.08
N ARG A 191 10.71 11.77 -12.00
CA ARG A 191 9.49 11.04 -11.66
C ARG A 191 9.75 9.91 -10.67
N ILE A 192 10.77 9.09 -10.93
CA ILE A 192 11.08 7.95 -10.07
C ILE A 192 11.49 8.39 -8.65
N SER A 193 12.24 9.49 -8.54
CA SER A 193 12.60 10.09 -7.25
C SER A 193 11.38 10.61 -6.49
N LYS A 194 10.45 11.29 -7.17
CA LYS A 194 9.18 11.74 -6.59
C LYS A 194 8.32 10.56 -6.13
N ILE A 195 8.28 9.49 -6.92
CA ILE A 195 7.56 8.25 -6.61
C ILE A 195 8.12 7.58 -5.35
N PHE A 196 9.45 7.42 -5.25
CA PHE A 196 10.05 6.83 -4.05
C PHE A 196 9.93 7.74 -2.83
N GLN A 197 9.99 9.06 -3.00
CA GLN A 197 9.72 10.00 -1.92
C GLN A 197 8.29 9.87 -1.40
N LEU A 198 7.31 9.67 -2.30
CA LEU A 198 5.92 9.39 -1.92
C LEU A 198 5.84 8.09 -1.11
N LEU A 199 6.46 7.01 -1.59
CA LEU A 199 6.49 5.72 -0.88
C LEU A 199 7.08 5.85 0.54
N SER A 200 8.21 6.54 0.68
CA SER A 200 8.83 6.78 1.99
C SER A 200 7.93 7.60 2.92
N LYS A 201 7.23 8.61 2.40
CA LYS A 201 6.30 9.42 3.21
C LYS A 201 5.08 8.60 3.66
N ILE A 202 4.57 7.71 2.83
CA ILE A 202 3.44 6.83 3.19
C ILE A 202 3.81 5.97 4.41
N GLN A 203 5.03 5.44 4.44
CA GLN A 203 5.53 4.59 5.53
C GLN A 203 5.60 5.32 6.89
N LEU A 204 5.71 6.65 6.90
CA LEU A 204 5.78 7.45 8.13
C LEU A 204 4.41 7.69 8.77
N ILE A 205 3.32 7.52 8.03
CA ILE A 205 1.96 7.70 8.57
C ILE A 205 1.64 6.52 9.50
N PRO A 206 1.27 6.72 10.78
CA PRO A 206 0.96 5.62 11.68
C PRO A 206 -0.39 4.93 11.35
N PRO A 207 -0.52 3.60 11.49
CA PRO A 207 -1.78 2.88 11.24
C PRO A 207 -2.91 3.26 12.20
N ASP A 208 -2.56 3.61 13.43
CA ASP A 208 -3.53 4.02 14.44
C ASP A 208 -4.19 5.37 14.07
N VAL A 209 -3.47 6.25 13.37
CA VAL A 209 -4.03 7.53 12.87
C VAL A 209 -5.09 7.26 11.80
N MET A 210 -4.82 6.35 10.84
CA MET A 210 -5.80 5.98 9.83
C MET A 210 -7.02 5.27 10.45
N THR A 211 -6.77 4.41 11.44
CA THR A 211 -7.84 3.73 12.21
C THR A 211 -8.74 4.73 12.92
N ALA A 212 -8.15 5.65 13.69
CA ALA A 212 -8.88 6.66 14.45
C ALA A 212 -9.64 7.65 13.55
N LEU A 213 -9.13 7.93 12.35
CA LEU A 213 -9.73 8.90 11.43
C LEU A 213 -10.87 8.32 10.59
N PHE A 214 -10.69 7.14 10.00
CA PHE A 214 -11.65 6.59 9.03
C PHE A 214 -12.51 5.46 9.57
N PHE A 215 -11.99 4.66 10.50
CA PHE A 215 -12.59 3.37 10.82
C PHE A 215 -13.19 3.29 12.22
N GLN A 216 -12.88 4.26 13.09
CA GLN A 216 -13.31 4.25 14.49
C GLN A 216 -14.82 4.03 14.67
N ALA A 217 -15.65 4.59 13.79
CA ALA A 217 -17.11 4.43 13.86
C ALA A 217 -17.57 2.97 13.62
N TYR A 218 -16.82 2.18 12.85
CA TYR A 218 -17.16 0.79 12.52
C TYR A 218 -16.52 -0.22 13.47
N VAL A 219 -15.27 0.02 13.87
CA VAL A 219 -14.46 -0.96 14.59
C VAL A 219 -14.26 -0.62 16.07
N GLY A 220 -14.69 0.58 16.47
CA GLY A 220 -14.50 1.10 17.81
C GLY A 220 -13.01 1.22 18.14
N LYS A 221 -12.58 0.55 19.22
CA LYS A 221 -11.18 0.55 19.70
C LYS A 221 -10.35 -0.63 19.17
N ILE A 222 -10.93 -1.48 18.33
CA ILE A 222 -10.24 -2.67 17.79
C ILE A 222 -9.34 -2.21 16.63
N PRO A 223 -8.02 -2.45 16.69
CA PRO A 223 -7.13 -2.15 15.57
C PRO A 223 -7.52 -2.94 14.32
N ILE A 224 -7.47 -2.32 13.14
CA ILE A 224 -7.74 -2.99 11.85
C ILE A 224 -6.88 -4.25 11.67
N ALA A 225 -5.62 -4.19 12.10
CA ALA A 225 -4.68 -5.31 12.17
C ALA A 225 -5.27 -6.58 12.82
N ASP A 226 -6.11 -6.43 13.84
CA ASP A 226 -6.69 -7.54 14.58
C ASP A 226 -7.98 -8.07 13.93
N ILE A 227 -8.67 -7.22 13.16
CA ILE A 227 -9.85 -7.62 12.38
C ILE A 227 -9.44 -8.48 11.19
N ILE A 228 -8.31 -8.16 10.55
CA ILE A 228 -7.76 -8.91 9.41
C ILE A 228 -7.46 -10.37 9.77
N LYS A 229 -7.26 -10.69 11.06
CA LYS A 229 -6.98 -12.05 11.54
C LYS A 229 -8.21 -12.96 11.61
N ASN A 230 -9.41 -12.38 11.65
CA ASN A 230 -10.69 -13.10 11.78
C ASN A 230 -11.32 -13.38 10.41
#